data_AF-A0A8K0CS78-F1
#
_entry.id   AF-A0A8K0CS78-F1
#
_cell.length_a   1.000
_cell.length_b   1.000
_cell.length_c   1.000
_cell.angle_alpha   90.00
_cell.angle_beta   90.00
_cell.angle_gamma   90.00
#
_symmetry.space_group_name_H-M   'P 1'
#
loop_
_entity.id
_entity.type
_entity.pdbx_description
1 polymer ?
#
loop_
_entity_poly.entity_id
_entity_poly.type
_entity_poly.pdbx_seq_one_letter_code
_entity_poly.pdbx_strand_id
1 'polypeptide(L)'
;RYYQAQARHVIIFTFVTLQLAFFCIPANHITNEAMAVSDAAYFSNWYSQHIPHLKVALLLMIQNSQNEITIKAGDLVIINAGTIVNVLKVAWSACSLVRGLRQN
;
A
#
# COMPACT_ATOMS: atom_id res chain seq x y z
N ARG A 1 12.85 27.32 24.00
CA ARG A 1 13.07 25.86 24.21
C ARG A 1 11.80 25.02 23.97
N TYR A 2 10.64 25.35 24.57
CA TYR A 2 9.39 24.61 24.32
C TYR A 2 8.94 24.59 22.85
N TYR A 3 8.93 25.74 22.16
CA TYR A 3 8.57 25.83 20.73
C TYR A 3 9.49 24.99 19.82
N GLN A 4 10.78 24.90 20.11
CA GLN A 4 11.74 24.12 19.34
C GLN A 4 11.51 22.61 19.47
N ALA A 5 11.12 22.13 20.66
CA ALA A 5 10.80 20.72 20.87
C ALA A 5 9.54 20.31 20.09
N GLN A 6 8.48 21.14 20.14
CA GLN A 6 7.24 20.89 19.40
C GLN A 6 7.47 20.89 17.88
N ALA A 7 8.24 21.85 17.36
CA ALA A 7 8.59 21.90 15.95
C ALA A 7 9.35 20.65 15.48
N ARG A 8 10.27 20.13 16.30
CA ARG A 8 11.04 18.92 15.98
C ARG A 8 10.13 17.70 15.79
N HIS A 9 9.15 17.50 16.67
CA HIS A 9 8.21 16.37 16.56
C HIS A 9 7.32 16.47 15.32
N VAL A 10 6.84 17.67 14.99
CA VAL A 10 6.04 17.90 13.77
C VAL A 10 6.86 17.60 12.52
N ILE A 11 8.12 18.06 12.45
CA ILE A 11 9.01 17.83 11.31
C ILE A 11 9.31 16.34 11.11
N ILE A 12 9.58 15.60 12.18
CA ILE A 12 9.83 14.15 12.09
C ILE A 12 8.58 13.42 11.61
N PHE A 13 7.41 13.78 12.16
CA PHE A 13 6.15 13.14 11.77
C PHE A 13 5.83 13.37 10.30
N THR A 14 5.94 14.62 9.82
CA THR A 14 5.70 14.93 8.40
C THR A 14 6.68 14.19 7.50
N PHE A 15 7.97 14.17 7.85
CA PHE A 15 8.99 13.46 7.07
C PHE A 15 8.70 11.96 6.97
N VAL A 16 8.35 11.29 8.08
CA VAL A 16 8.02 9.86 8.09
C VAL A 16 6.78 9.57 7.24
N THR A 17 5.72 10.37 7.35
CA THR A 17 4.52 10.19 6.52
C THR A 17 4.81 10.36 5.03
N LEU A 18 5.72 11.29 4.68
CA LEU A 18 6.10 11.59 3.32
C LEU A 18 6.99 10.48 2.73
N GLN A 19 7.90 9.92 3.53
CA GLN A 19 8.65 8.72 3.16
C GLN A 19 7.72 7.54 2.87
N LEU A 20 6.75 7.27 3.75
CA LEU A 20 5.78 6.20 3.54
C LEU A 20 4.95 6.42 2.27
N ALA A 21 4.55 7.66 1.99
CA ALA A 21 3.84 8.01 0.75
C ALA A 21 4.68 7.72 -0.50
N PHE A 22 5.98 8.07 -0.48
CA PHE A 22 6.89 7.77 -1.59
C PHE A 22 6.98 6.27 -1.91
N PHE A 23 6.90 5.40 -0.90
CA PHE A 23 6.91 3.95 -1.12
C PHE A 23 5.53 3.40 -1.52
N CYS A 24 4.45 3.85 -0.88
CA CYS A 24 3.12 3.28 -1.11
C CYS A 24 2.48 3.68 -2.44
N ILE A 25 2.71 4.91 -2.92
CA ILE A 25 2.09 5.40 -4.17
C ILE A 25 2.51 4.54 -5.38
N PRO A 26 3.82 4.35 -5.68
CA PRO A 26 4.23 3.52 -6.81
C PRO A 26 3.86 2.06 -6.60
N ALA A 27 3.96 1.54 -5.37
CA ALA A 27 3.53 0.18 -5.05
C ALA A 27 2.07 -0.04 -5.43
N ASN A 28 1.18 0.86 -5.00
CA ASN A 28 -0.24 0.78 -5.30
C ASN A 28 -0.54 0.97 -6.79
N HIS A 29 0.20 1.85 -7.47
CA HIS A 29 0.07 2.03 -8.91
C HIS A 29 0.43 0.74 -9.66
N ILE A 30 1.56 0.11 -9.34
CA ILE A 30 1.99 -1.14 -9.97
C ILE A 30 0.96 -2.25 -9.74
N THR A 31 0.44 -2.38 -8.50
CA THR A 31 -0.58 -3.38 -8.18
C THR A 31 -1.87 -3.15 -8.96
N ASN A 32 -2.33 -1.90 -9.08
CA ASN A 32 -3.52 -1.55 -9.85
C ASN A 32 -3.35 -1.85 -11.35
N GLU A 33 -2.22 -1.44 -11.94
CA GLU A 33 -1.93 -1.71 -13.35
C GLU A 33 -1.80 -3.21 -13.63
N ALA A 34 -1.18 -3.96 -12.71
CA ALA A 34 -1.08 -5.42 -12.82
C ALA A 34 -2.46 -6.10 -12.80
N MET A 35 -3.39 -5.63 -11.96
CA MET A 35 -4.78 -6.11 -11.95
C MET A 35 -5.49 -5.76 -13.27
N ALA A 36 -5.36 -4.53 -13.77
CA ALA A 36 -5.97 -4.12 -15.02
C ALA A 36 -5.49 -4.94 -16.24
N VAL A 37 -4.18 -5.22 -16.30
CA VAL A 37 -3.58 -6.06 -17.35
C VAL A 37 -4.09 -7.50 -17.26
N SER A 38 -4.26 -8.04 -16.06
CA SER A 38 -4.88 -9.34 -15.86
C SER A 38 -6.34 -9.38 -16.29
N ASP A 39 -7.13 -8.37 -15.96
CA ASP A 39 -8.53 -8.28 -16.35
C ASP A 39 -8.65 -8.25 -17.87
N ALA A 40 -7.85 -7.43 -18.54
CA ALA A 40 -7.79 -7.39 -20.00
C ALA A 40 -7.41 -8.76 -20.60
N ALA A 41 -6.45 -9.47 -20.00
CA ALA A 41 -6.09 -10.82 -20.40
C ALA A 41 -7.23 -11.84 -20.19
N TYR A 42 -7.97 -11.73 -19.09
CA TYR A 42 -9.14 -12.57 -18.83
C TYR A 42 -10.22 -12.36 -19.91
N PHE A 43 -10.46 -11.12 -20.32
CA PHE A 43 -11.42 -10.79 -21.39
C PHE A 43 -10.91 -11.05 -22.81
N SER A 44 -9.63 -11.37 -23.00
CA SER A 44 -8.99 -11.55 -24.32
C SER A 44 -9.37 -12.83 -25.09
N ASN A 45 -10.46 -13.52 -24.71
CA ASN A 45 -10.88 -14.81 -25.28
C ASN A 45 -9.73 -15.86 -25.24
N TRP A 46 -8.96 -15.87 -24.15
CA TRP A 46 -7.75 -16.70 -23.96
C TRP A 46 -8.00 -18.20 -24.16
N TYR A 47 -9.23 -18.65 -23.92
CA TYR A 47 -9.67 -20.04 -24.08
C TYR A 47 -9.74 -20.49 -25.55
N SER A 48 -9.96 -19.56 -26.48
CA SER A 48 -9.99 -19.82 -27.93
C SER A 48 -8.62 -19.73 -28.60
N GLN A 49 -7.55 -19.45 -27.84
CA GLN A 49 -6.19 -19.33 -28.37
C GLN A 49 -5.63 -20.70 -28.77
N HIS A 50 -5.17 -20.81 -30.02
CA HIS A 50 -4.64 -22.05 -30.60
C HIS A 50 -3.17 -22.32 -30.20
N ILE A 51 -2.49 -21.31 -29.65
CA ILE A 51 -1.08 -21.39 -29.26
C ILE A 51 -1.00 -21.86 -27.80
N PRO A 52 -0.53 -23.09 -27.51
CA PRO A 52 -0.53 -23.65 -26.16
C PRO A 52 0.35 -22.85 -25.18
N HIS A 53 1.49 -22.33 -25.64
CA HIS A 53 2.38 -21.51 -24.81
C HIS A 53 1.74 -20.18 -24.38
N LEU A 54 1.00 -19.52 -25.28
CA LEU A 54 0.31 -18.26 -24.99
C LEU A 54 -0.81 -18.50 -23.97
N LYS A 55 -1.56 -19.59 -24.11
CA LYS A 55 -2.62 -19.98 -23.17
C LYS A 55 -2.07 -20.19 -21.76
N VAL A 56 -0.94 -20.88 -21.62
CA VAL A 56 -0.28 -21.09 -20.32
C VAL A 56 0.22 -19.77 -19.74
N ALA A 57 0.82 -18.90 -20.54
CA ALA A 57 1.30 -17.59 -20.08
C ALA A 57 0.14 -16.70 -19.57
N LEU A 58 -0.98 -16.66 -20.29
CA LEU A 58 -2.18 -15.91 -19.87
C LEU A 58 -2.79 -16.47 -18.59
N LEU A 59 -2.89 -17.80 -18.46
CA LEU A 59 -3.33 -18.46 -17.23
C LEU A 59 -2.45 -18.11 -16.04
N LEU A 60 -1.12 -18.14 -16.22
CA LEU A 60 -0.19 -17.73 -15.19
C LEU A 60 -0.37 -16.25 -14.83
N MET A 61 -0.56 -15.37 -15.80
CA MET A 61 -0.76 -13.94 -15.53
C MET A 61 -2.05 -13.68 -14.74
N ILE A 62 -3.15 -14.35 -15.09
CA ILE A 62 -4.44 -14.29 -14.38
C ILE A 62 -4.34 -14.92 -12.98
N GLN A 63 -3.58 -16.00 -12.82
CA GLN A 63 -3.40 -16.62 -11.51
C GLN A 63 -2.50 -15.78 -10.59
N ASN A 64 -1.46 -15.13 -11.15
CA ASN A 64 -0.55 -14.29 -10.37
C ASN A 64 -1.21 -12.97 -9.93
N SER A 65 -2.13 -12.42 -10.70
CA SER A 65 -2.85 -11.19 -10.33
C SER A 65 -3.91 -11.39 -9.24
N GLN A 66 -4.45 -12.61 -9.10
CA GLN A 66 -5.35 -12.97 -7.99
C GLN A 66 -4.63 -12.96 -6.63
N ASN A 67 -3.30 -13.14 -6.64
CA ASN A 67 -2.50 -12.86 -5.46
C ASN A 67 -2.18 -11.36 -5.46
N GLU A 68 -2.83 -10.62 -4.57
CA GLU A 68 -2.58 -9.20 -4.40
C GLU A 68 -1.06 -8.99 -4.25
N ILE A 69 -0.46 -8.24 -5.20
CA ILE A 69 0.95 -7.86 -5.16
C ILE A 69 1.10 -6.91 -3.97
N THR A 70 1.27 -7.51 -2.80
CA THR A 70 1.40 -6.83 -1.53
C THR A 70 2.89 -6.77 -1.23
N ILE A 71 3.46 -5.58 -1.43
CA ILE A 71 4.83 -5.34 -0.98
C ILE A 71 4.78 -5.39 0.55
N LYS A 72 5.22 -6.52 1.12
CA LYS A 72 5.27 -6.73 2.57
C LYS A 72 6.61 -6.26 3.10
N ALA A 73 6.61 -5.32 4.03
CA ALA A 73 7.79 -5.03 4.84
C ALA A 73 7.94 -6.12 5.92
N GLY A 74 8.95 -6.99 5.78
CA GLY A 74 9.35 -7.97 6.79
C GLY A 74 8.31 -9.05 7.13
N ASP A 75 7.32 -9.26 6.26
CA ASP A 75 6.13 -10.13 6.45
C ASP A 75 5.06 -9.64 7.44
N LEU A 76 5.23 -8.44 8.03
CA LEU A 76 4.32 -7.92 9.06
C LEU A 76 3.41 -6.80 8.58
N VAL A 77 3.84 -6.01 7.58
CA VAL A 77 3.09 -4.83 7.15
C VAL A 77 2.98 -4.80 5.64
N ILE A 78 1.74 -4.92 5.14
CA ILE A 78 1.40 -4.68 3.74
C ILE A 78 1.55 -3.17 3.49
N ILE A 79 2.41 -2.80 2.56
CA ILE A 79 2.63 -1.40 2.17
C ILE A 79 1.56 -1.02 1.14
N ASN A 80 0.46 -0.43 1.62
CA ASN A 80 -0.63 0.10 0.80
C ASN A 80 -1.02 1.49 1.33
N ALA A 81 -1.68 2.32 0.52
CA ALA A 81 -2.29 3.59 0.91
C ALA A 81 -3.18 3.45 2.17
N GLY A 82 -3.90 2.33 2.31
CA GLY A 82 -4.68 2.03 3.52
C GLY A 82 -3.81 1.95 4.80
N THR A 83 -2.58 1.46 4.68
CA THR A 83 -1.63 1.34 5.79
C THR A 83 -1.13 2.71 6.25
N ILE A 84 -0.87 3.65 5.34
CA ILE A 84 -0.54 5.04 5.69
C ILE A 84 -1.67 5.65 6.53
N VAL A 85 -2.91 5.50 6.07
CA VAL A 85 -4.08 6.02 6.78
C VAL A 85 -4.22 5.36 8.15
N ASN A 86 -3.96 4.06 8.27
CA ASN A 86 -4.02 3.35 9.54
C ASN A 86 -2.92 3.85 10.52
N VAL A 87 -1.70 4.03 10.05
CA VAL A 87 -0.59 4.59 10.84
C VAL A 87 -0.92 5.99 11.34
N LEU A 88 -1.46 6.85 10.48
CA LEU A 88 -1.95 8.19 10.85
C LEU A 88 -3.05 8.11 11.91
N LYS A 89 -4.06 7.25 11.73
CA LYS A 89 -5.16 7.08 12.69
C LYS A 89 -4.66 6.65 14.06
N VAL A 90 -3.76 5.66 14.11
CA VAL A 90 -3.16 5.18 15.37
C VAL A 90 -2.37 6.29 16.04
N ALA A 91 -1.56 7.06 15.28
CA ALA A 91 -0.81 8.18 15.83
C ALA A 91 -1.72 9.28 16.41
N TRP A 92 -2.81 9.62 15.72
CA TRP A 92 -3.82 10.58 16.20
C TRP A 92 -4.54 10.08 17.46
N SER A 93 -4.93 8.81 17.47
CA SER A 93 -5.58 8.17 18.62
C SER A 93 -4.66 8.17 19.85
N ALA A 94 -3.39 7.79 19.68
CA ALA A 94 -2.40 7.83 20.75
C ALA A 94 -2.21 9.26 21.29
N CYS A 95 -2.10 10.26 20.40
CA CYS A 95 -2.01 11.65 20.80
C CYS A 95 -3.26 12.13 21.56
N SER A 96 -4.46 11.74 21.12
CA SER A 96 -5.72 12.09 21.77
C SER A 96 -5.82 11.48 23.17
N LEU A 97 -5.48 10.19 23.32
CA LEU A 97 -5.47 9.50 24.60
C LEU A 97 -4.53 10.16 25.61
N VAL A 98 -3.29 10.46 25.19
CA VAL A 98 -2.31 11.15 26.06
C VAL A 98 -2.80 12.54 26.47
N ARG A 99 -3.47 13.26 25.56
CA ARG A 99 -4.07 14.57 25.89
C ARG A 99 -5.23 14.44 26.88
N GLY A 100 -6.07 13.42 26.74
CA GLY A 100 -7.18 13.14 27.66
C GLY A 100 -6.69 12.74 29.06
N LEU A 101 -5.68 11.87 29.14
CA LEU A 101 -5.07 11.46 30.42
C LEU A 101 -4.39 12.62 31.17
N ARG A 102 -3.97 13.67 30.46
CA ARG A 102 -3.35 14.85 31.05
C ARG A 102 -4.36 15.84 31.64
N GLN A 103 -5.65 15.74 31.28
CA GLN A 103 -6.71 16.64 31.74
C GLN A 103 -7.49 16.11 32.94
N ASN A 104 -7.28 14.84 33.32
CA ASN A 104 -7.80 14.19 34.53
C ASN A 104 -6.75 14.23 35.64
#